data_AF-A0A9J6RQR0-F1
#
_entry.id   AF-A0A9J6RQR0-F1
#
_cell.length_a   1.000
_cell.length_b   1.000
_cell.length_c   1.000
_cell.angle_alpha   90.00
_cell.angle_beta   90.00
_cell.angle_gamma   90.00
#
_symmetry.space_group_name_H-M   'P 1'
#
loop_
_entity.id
_entity.type
_entity.pdbx_description
1 polymer ?
#
loop_
_entity_poly.entity_id
_entity_poly.type
_entity_poly.pdbx_seq_one_letter_code
_entity_poly.pdbx_strand_id
1 'polypeptide(L)'
;MEQLSLMDLLEALENDTKFEGDLEKILTDEDIPYLRENLLIESVKSAFGESRGGQKRKPSDEAWEWIISEDRELPFSFNQCCLACGVDPDKMLDWLRYYKRKFMS
;
A
#
# COMPACT_ATOMS: atom_id res chain seq x y z
N MET A 1 8.48 -26.83 -15.73
CA MET A 1 8.53 -25.35 -15.75
C MET A 1 8.01 -24.93 -14.40
N GLU A 2 8.84 -24.32 -13.56
CA GLU A 2 8.37 -23.73 -12.31
C GLU A 2 7.35 -22.63 -12.64
N GLN A 3 6.23 -22.63 -11.94
CA GLN A 3 5.20 -21.60 -12.08
C GLN A 3 5.63 -20.42 -11.22
N LEU A 4 5.94 -19.28 -11.86
CA LEU A 4 6.25 -18.04 -11.16
C LEU A 4 5.02 -17.53 -10.41
N SER A 5 5.26 -16.95 -9.23
CA SER A 5 4.23 -16.47 -8.31
C SER A 5 4.31 -14.96 -8.10
N LEU A 6 3.30 -14.40 -7.42
CA LEU A 6 3.31 -13.00 -7.01
C LEU A 6 4.53 -12.66 -6.13
N MET A 7 4.95 -13.59 -5.27
CA MET A 7 6.08 -13.34 -4.36
C MET A 7 7.39 -13.17 -5.14
N ASP A 8 7.60 -13.95 -6.21
CA ASP A 8 8.77 -13.83 -7.08
C ASP A 8 8.78 -12.47 -7.80
N LEU A 9 7.61 -11.99 -8.24
CA LEU A 9 7.47 -10.67 -8.84
C LEU A 9 7.79 -9.56 -7.83
N LEU A 10 7.29 -9.66 -6.60
CA LEU A 10 7.52 -8.65 -5.57
C LEU A 10 8.99 -8.59 -5.14
N GLU A 11 9.64 -9.74 -4.98
CA GLU A 11 11.07 -9.82 -4.67
C GLU A 11 11.91 -9.23 -5.81
N ALA A 12 11.53 -9.50 -7.07
CA ALA A 12 12.24 -8.96 -8.21
C ALA A 12 12.13 -7.42 -8.30
N LEU A 13 10.93 -6.89 -8.03
CA LEU A 13 10.68 -5.44 -7.96
C LEU A 13 11.43 -4.78 -6.81
N GLU A 14 11.52 -5.45 -5.65
CA GLU A 14 12.25 -4.93 -4.50
C GLU A 14 13.76 -4.85 -4.75
N ASN A 15 14.31 -5.85 -5.44
CA ASN A 15 15.74 -5.93 -5.75
C ASN A 15 16.13 -5.17 -7.03
N ASP A 16 15.19 -4.47 -7.66
CA ASP A 16 15.38 -3.79 -8.96
C ASP A 16 15.98 -4.72 -10.03
N THR A 17 15.48 -5.97 -10.05
CA THR A 17 15.94 -7.01 -10.97
C THR A 17 14.93 -7.23 -12.09
N LYS A 18 15.43 -7.72 -13.22
CA LYS A 18 14.59 -8.01 -14.38
C LYS A 18 13.70 -9.22 -14.08
N PHE A 19 12.38 -9.01 -14.09
CA PHE A 19 11.38 -10.06 -14.00
C PHE A 19 10.79 -10.35 -15.38
N GLU A 20 10.85 -11.61 -15.84
CA GLU A 20 10.21 -12.07 -17.08
C GLU A 20 9.15 -13.11 -16.74
N GLY A 21 7.88 -12.69 -16.74
CA GLY A 21 6.75 -13.54 -16.42
C GLY A 21 5.45 -12.99 -17.00
N ASP A 22 4.46 -13.87 -17.16
CA ASP A 22 3.13 -13.50 -17.65
C ASP A 22 2.31 -12.92 -16.49
N LEU A 23 2.17 -11.59 -16.46
CA LEU A 23 1.49 -10.87 -15.37
C LEU A 23 0.05 -11.34 -15.16
N GLU A 24 -0.68 -11.72 -16.23
CA GLU A 24 -2.06 -12.20 -16.10
C GLU A 24 -2.14 -13.57 -15.40
N LYS A 25 -1.08 -14.36 -15.46
CA LYS A 25 -0.99 -15.64 -14.73
C LYS A 25 -0.50 -15.47 -13.29
N ILE A 26 0.19 -14.37 -13.00
CA ILE A 26 0.85 -14.11 -11.72
C ILE A 26 -0.02 -13.27 -10.80
N LEU A 27 -0.69 -12.25 -11.34
CA LEU A 27 -1.59 -11.35 -10.63
C LEU A 27 -3.01 -11.84 -10.84
N THR A 28 -3.43 -12.75 -9.97
CA THR A 28 -4.79 -13.29 -9.99
C THR A 28 -5.72 -12.45 -9.13
N ASP A 29 -7.04 -12.63 -9.29
CA ASP A 29 -8.02 -11.97 -8.42
C ASP A 29 -7.87 -12.38 -6.95
N GLU A 30 -7.30 -13.56 -6.68
CA GLU A 30 -7.01 -14.06 -5.33
C GLU A 30 -5.93 -13.23 -4.62
N ASP A 31 -5.09 -12.51 -5.37
CA ASP A 31 -4.02 -11.67 -4.86
C ASP A 31 -4.47 -10.26 -4.49
N ILE A 32 -5.64 -9.82 -4.99
CA ILE A 32 -6.16 -8.47 -4.77
C ILE A 32 -6.23 -8.09 -3.29
N PRO A 33 -6.73 -8.95 -2.36
CA PRO A 33 -6.75 -8.62 -0.94
C PRO A 33 -5.36 -8.34 -0.37
N TYR A 34 -4.37 -9.16 -0.73
CA TYR A 34 -2.98 -9.01 -0.28
C TYR A 34 -2.35 -7.73 -0.83
N LEU A 35 -2.61 -7.40 -2.10
CA LEU A 35 -2.12 -6.15 -2.71
C LEU A 35 -2.74 -4.92 -2.05
N ARG A 36 -4.04 -4.96 -1.72
CA ARG A 36 -4.73 -3.88 -1.00
C ARG A 36 -4.18 -3.66 0.40
N GLU A 37 -3.98 -4.73 1.15
CA GLU A 37 -3.40 -4.67 2.50
C GLU A 37 -2.00 -4.07 2.46
N ASN A 38 -1.12 -4.58 1.59
CA ASN A 38 0.23 -4.05 1.47
C ASN A 38 0.26 -2.60 1.01
N LEU A 39 -0.57 -2.22 0.05
CA LEU A 39 -0.68 -0.83 -0.39
C LEU A 39 -1.10 0.09 0.76
N LEU A 40 -2.07 -0.32 1.58
CA LEU A 40 -2.52 0.44 2.74
C LEU A 40 -1.38 0.63 3.76
N ILE A 41 -0.74 -0.47 4.17
CA ILE A 41 0.33 -0.47 5.17
C ILE A 41 1.51 0.39 4.70
N GLU A 42 1.98 0.16 3.47
CA GLU A 42 3.18 0.82 2.96
C GLU A 42 2.95 2.30 2.63
N SER A 43 1.74 2.66 2.19
CA SER A 43 1.37 4.06 1.99
C SER A 43 1.27 4.81 3.32
N VAL A 44 0.65 4.21 4.34
CA VAL A 44 0.60 4.81 5.68
C VAL A 44 2.00 4.96 6.27
N LYS A 45 2.84 3.91 6.27
CA LYS A 45 4.25 4.03 6.71
C LYS A 45 4.97 5.15 5.98
N SER A 46 4.86 5.20 4.65
CA SER A 46 5.49 6.22 3.82
C SER A 46 5.01 7.64 4.16
N ALA A 47 3.71 7.82 4.37
CA ALA A 47 3.12 9.11 4.75
C ALA A 47 3.61 9.62 6.12
N PHE A 48 4.10 8.73 6.98
CA PHE A 48 4.68 9.04 8.29
C PHE A 48 6.21 8.94 8.32
N GLY A 49 6.85 8.81 7.16
CA GLY A 49 8.31 8.80 7.07
C GLY A 49 8.93 7.52 7.62
N GLU A 50 8.25 6.38 7.48
CA GLU A 50 8.80 5.06 7.76
C GLU A 50 9.07 4.33 6.44
N SER A 51 10.26 3.73 6.31
CA SER A 51 10.58 2.84 5.21
C SER A 51 10.05 1.42 5.48
N ARG A 52 10.04 0.58 4.45
CA ARG A 52 9.74 -0.87 4.54
C ARG A 52 10.54 -1.56 5.66
N GLY A 53 11.83 -1.22 5.78
CA GLY A 53 12.75 -1.74 6.81
C GLY A 53 12.68 -1.01 8.16
N GLY A 54 11.68 -0.17 8.40
CA GLY A 54 11.48 0.55 9.67
C GLY A 54 12.44 1.73 9.88
N GLN A 55 13.26 2.08 8.89
CA GLN A 55 14.14 3.24 8.98
C GLN A 55 13.34 4.52 8.83
N LYS A 56 13.71 5.55 9.60
CA LYS A 56 13.09 6.87 9.48
C LYS A 56 13.57 7.56 8.19
N ARG A 57 12.64 8.12 7.44
CA ARG A 57 12.85 8.86 6.20
C ARG A 57 11.95 10.09 6.16
N LYS A 58 12.15 10.95 5.16
CA LYS A 58 11.23 12.07 4.93
C LYS A 58 9.82 11.51 4.66
N PRO A 59 8.78 12.00 5.34
CA PRO A 59 7.38 11.70 5.01
C PRO A 59 7.07 11.95 3.53
N SER A 60 6.29 11.07 2.92
CA SER A 60 5.84 11.20 1.54
C SER A 60 4.54 11.98 1.45
N ASP A 61 4.56 13.11 0.74
CA ASP A 61 3.37 13.92 0.46
C ASP A 61 2.43 13.18 -0.50
N GLU A 62 2.95 12.51 -1.53
CA GLU A 62 2.19 11.69 -2.47
C GLU A 62 1.41 10.57 -1.76
N ALA A 63 2.05 9.89 -0.79
CA ALA A 63 1.38 8.86 -0.01
C ALA A 63 0.26 9.45 0.87
N TRP A 64 0.46 10.67 1.37
CA TRP A 64 -0.57 11.37 2.12
C TRP A 64 -1.73 11.82 1.22
N GLU A 65 -1.44 12.31 0.01
CA GLU A 65 -2.43 12.68 -1.00
C GLU A 65 -3.30 11.49 -1.39
N TRP A 66 -2.69 10.31 -1.57
CA TRP A 66 -3.44 9.07 -1.79
C TRP A 66 -4.38 8.73 -0.62
N ILE A 67 -3.92 8.87 0.63
CA ILE A 67 -4.75 8.62 1.84
C ILE A 67 -5.97 9.55 1.89
N ILE A 68 -5.81 10.82 1.51
CA ILE A 68 -6.88 11.83 1.59
C ILE A 68 -7.69 11.99 0.30
N SER A 69 -7.40 11.19 -0.73
CA SER A 69 -8.07 11.28 -2.03
C SER A 69 -9.58 11.05 -1.90
N GLU A 70 -10.36 11.81 -2.68
CA GLU A 70 -11.82 11.70 -2.76
C GLU A 70 -12.27 10.55 -3.67
N ASP A 71 -11.35 9.90 -4.40
CA ASP A 71 -11.62 8.81 -5.34
C ASP A 71 -11.91 7.47 -4.63
N ARG A 72 -12.97 7.42 -3.82
CA ARG A 72 -13.27 6.29 -2.91
C ARG A 72 -13.62 4.97 -3.61
N GLU A 73 -14.09 5.02 -4.86
CA GLU A 73 -14.57 3.85 -5.59
C GLU A 73 -13.49 3.15 -6.43
N LEU A 74 -12.28 3.72 -6.56
CA LEU A 74 -11.20 3.07 -7.29
C LEU A 74 -10.79 1.76 -6.59
N PRO A 75 -10.47 0.67 -7.32
CA PRO A 75 -10.19 -0.65 -6.72
C PRO A 75 -9.07 -0.67 -5.68
N PHE A 76 -8.15 0.29 -5.75
CA PHE A 76 -7.01 0.48 -4.86
C PHE A 76 -7.01 1.89 -4.22
N SER A 77 -8.19 2.48 -4.03
CA SER A 77 -8.33 3.68 -3.21
C SER A 77 -8.04 3.36 -1.74
N PHE A 78 -7.67 4.37 -0.95
CA PHE A 78 -7.55 4.23 0.51
C PHE A 78 -8.81 3.59 1.12
N ASN A 79 -9.99 3.99 0.63
CA ASN A 79 -11.27 3.48 1.11
C ASN A 79 -11.44 1.97 0.83
N GLN A 80 -11.20 1.53 -0.41
CA GLN A 80 -11.31 0.10 -0.76
C GLN A 80 -10.26 -0.74 -0.03
N CYS A 81 -9.04 -0.21 0.16
CA CYS A 81 -8.00 -0.91 0.90
C CYS A 81 -8.34 -1.04 2.40
N CYS A 82 -8.86 0.00 3.05
CA CYS A 82 -9.33 -0.10 4.43
C CYS A 82 -10.45 -1.14 4.59
N LEU A 83 -11.45 -1.11 3.71
CA LEU A 83 -12.57 -2.07 3.74
C LEU A 83 -12.10 -3.50 3.55
N ALA A 84 -11.14 -3.74 2.64
CA ALA A 84 -10.55 -5.07 2.44
C ALA A 84 -9.83 -5.60 3.69
N CYS A 85 -9.28 -4.71 4.52
CA CYS A 85 -8.67 -5.04 5.81
C CYS A 85 -9.66 -5.07 6.99
N GLY A 86 -10.97 -4.91 6.74
CA GLY A 86 -11.99 -4.87 7.80
C GLY A 86 -11.93 -3.61 8.67
N VAL A 87 -11.31 -2.53 8.16
CA VAL A 87 -11.12 -1.26 8.86
C VAL A 87 -12.11 -0.23 8.32
N ASP A 88 -12.75 0.52 9.23
CA ASP A 88 -13.58 1.66 8.89
C ASP A 88 -12.71 2.81 8.33
N PRO A 89 -12.88 3.19 7.04
CA PRO A 89 -12.00 4.16 6.38
C PRO A 89 -12.07 5.55 7.00
N ASP A 90 -13.27 5.99 7.40
CA ASP A 90 -13.49 7.32 7.94
C ASP A 90 -12.83 7.44 9.33
N LYS A 91 -13.01 6.42 10.18
CA LYS A 91 -12.32 6.35 11.48
C LYS A 91 -10.80 6.29 11.32
N MET A 92 -10.30 5.48 10.38
CA MET A 92 -8.87 5.38 10.14
C MET A 92 -8.30 6.73 9.69
N LEU A 93 -8.95 7.41 8.75
CA LEU A 93 -8.53 8.73 8.28
C LEU A 93 -8.49 9.77 9.43
N ASP A 94 -9.50 9.76 10.30
CA ASP A 94 -9.52 10.64 11.48
C ASP A 94 -8.33 10.40 12.41
N TRP A 95 -8.00 9.13 12.68
CA TRP A 95 -6.81 8.77 13.46
C TRP A 95 -5.53 9.24 12.78
N LEU A 96 -5.36 8.96 11.49
CA LEU A 96 -4.18 9.38 10.74
C LEU A 96 -4.02 10.91 10.73
N ARG A 97 -5.11 11.67 10.56
CA ARG A 97 -5.10 13.14 10.66
C ARG A 97 -4.70 13.61 12.06
N TYR A 98 -5.20 12.96 13.11
CA TYR A 98 -4.81 13.26 14.48
C TYR A 98 -3.30 13.01 14.71
N TYR A 99 -2.79 11.85 14.30
CA TYR A 99 -1.37 11.51 14.43
C TYR A 99 -0.48 12.48 13.66
N LYS A 100 -0.85 12.81 12.41
CA LYS A 100 -0.10 13.76 11.59
C LYS A 100 -0.01 15.14 12.25
N ARG A 101 -1.14 15.65 12.80
CA ARG A 101 -1.12 16.93 13.55
C ARG A 101 -0.31 16.89 14.83
N LYS A 102 -0.34 15.77 15.56
CA LYS A 102 0.29 15.67 16.89
C LYS A 102 1.80 15.47 16.84
N PHE A 103 2.28 14.74 15.84
CA PHE A 103 3.68 14.28 15.80
C PHE A 103 4.50 14.84 14.64
N MET A 104 3.88 15.58 13.71
CA MET A 104 4.55 16.10 12.52
C MET A 104 4.37 17.62 12.34
N SER A 105 3.89 18.33 13.37
CA SER A 105 3.83 19.80 13.43
C SER A 105 5.15 20.40 13.87
#